data_AF-A0AA39HK33-F1
#
_entry.id   AF-A0AA39HK33-F1
#
_cell.length_a   1.000
_cell.length_b   1.000
_cell.length_c   1.000
_cell.angle_alpha   90.00
_cell.angle_beta   90.00
_cell.angle_gamma   90.00
#
_symmetry.space_group_name_H-M   'P 1'
#
loop_
_entity.id
_entity.type
_entity.pdbx_description
1 polymer ?
#
loop_
_entity_poly.entity_id
_entity_poly.type
_entity_poly.pdbx_seq_one_letter_code
_entity_poly.pdbx_strand_id
1 'polypeptide(L)'
;MSSPKEELSELSASTANSIPPAVYIANQQSAQAAAEQSKPREFRFALQTDDDGVVKGQYDSRFPGGCCFPLRKNVNLLVYPVQNDGRYSIILKGENRIPMEWSYIIQMRIRTGHEKSRVMTVVDADVFELGNREEPIVIDINDPYVEKLRFDIRFIRQMNDPFPVYDHGNVELRFNDGQPNLRVHKELLALHSTYMAEHLQNVEDGSILEMGNTPRSCFLEVLHQIYRIQRPIWADFRALTFGALAYQVQTVIEVLVQHLVNYDRFSLEQKLIEASRLQLIDAIGELAFRAEQNGSWSYLIGRGFDAAEELGEPIYHMVICPAIVKAKYSQFGEPYKKSVIPEYNLGSPSLEEQRMACPLVISGRTLWVNRGVLMLCGTERFGRGNCGELYPLVTGALQEALSAAKVDLYDALEALFLYLYPGQKTIRIEFVRPLIIFAHTHQMTRIKEELELMLADEPPFTPQILLDHLMYAENYGLENLRRMCLLRVEGSCQAIAAQMVNLPEFQQVLSARTRQMVLDRHCSGWALSWTKLWSKVPTKRLVRGVTNDVGGPKPCELENALHTFRCGGSDMAFGGRSAVLGAGQ
;
A
#
# COMPACT_ATOMS: atom_id res chain seq x y z
N MET A 1 53.24 -27.38 4.24
CA MET A 1 52.87 -28.18 5.43
C MET A 1 52.65 -27.23 6.59
N SER A 2 51.53 -27.45 7.30
CA SER A 2 51.13 -26.91 8.62
C SER A 2 51.05 -25.39 8.86
N SER A 3 49.80 -24.91 8.91
CA SER A 3 49.25 -23.91 9.84
C SER A 3 49.44 -24.35 11.33
N PRO A 4 48.95 -23.68 12.41
CA PRO A 4 47.93 -22.60 12.48
C PRO A 4 48.04 -21.58 13.68
N LYS A 5 46.99 -20.74 13.80
CA LYS A 5 46.39 -20.14 15.02
C LYS A 5 47.04 -18.87 15.60
N GLU A 6 46.33 -17.73 15.51
CA GLU A 6 45.58 -17.08 16.62
C GLU A 6 46.57 -16.27 17.50
N GLU A 7 46.38 -15.04 17.94
CA GLU A 7 45.25 -14.14 18.16
C GLU A 7 45.92 -12.78 18.46
N LEU A 8 45.47 -11.66 17.90
CA LEU A 8 44.64 -10.69 18.64
C LEU A 8 45.14 -10.36 20.06
N SER A 9 45.99 -9.33 20.18
CA SER A 9 46.05 -8.48 21.37
C SER A 9 46.64 -7.11 21.05
N GLU A 10 45.93 -6.07 21.54
CA GLU A 10 46.47 -4.81 22.05
C GLU A 10 46.96 -3.73 21.06
N LEU A 11 46.17 -2.66 20.87
CA LEU A 11 46.14 -1.40 21.66
C LEU A 11 47.02 -0.30 21.01
N SER A 12 46.41 0.80 20.59
CA SER A 12 46.65 2.10 21.25
C SER A 12 45.82 3.21 20.64
N ALA A 13 45.35 4.06 21.55
CA ALA A 13 44.57 5.24 21.34
C ALA A 13 45.45 6.45 20.95
N SER A 14 44.73 7.54 20.63
CA SER A 14 45.12 8.95 20.67
C SER A 14 45.66 9.57 19.38
N THR A 15 44.88 10.53 18.85
CA THR A 15 45.33 11.93 18.70
C THR A 15 44.17 12.83 18.28
N ALA A 16 43.81 13.78 19.14
CA ALA A 16 43.43 15.14 18.76
C ALA A 16 43.34 15.99 20.04
N ASN A 17 44.46 16.64 20.37
CA ASN A 17 44.54 17.71 21.36
C ASN A 17 43.87 18.98 20.80
N SER A 18 43.18 19.72 21.66
CA SER A 18 43.12 21.19 21.53
C SER A 18 43.19 21.83 22.92
N ILE A 19 43.98 22.89 22.98
CA ILE A 19 44.50 23.61 24.15
C ILE A 19 43.51 24.72 24.57
N PRO A 20 43.43 25.13 25.86
CA PRO A 20 42.39 26.02 26.40
C PRO A 20 42.81 27.50 26.43
N PRO A 21 41.90 28.41 26.84
CA PRO A 21 42.31 29.51 27.72
C PRO A 21 41.41 29.70 28.95
N ALA A 22 42.08 29.61 30.10
CA ALA A 22 42.10 30.51 31.27
C ALA A 22 40.81 31.15 31.87
N VAL A 23 40.56 30.73 33.12
CA VAL A 23 40.35 31.54 34.34
C VAL A 23 39.08 32.40 34.47
N TYR A 24 38.17 31.95 35.34
CA TYR A 24 37.76 32.72 36.52
C TYR A 24 37.44 31.77 37.69
N ILE A 25 38.03 32.08 38.85
CA ILE A 25 38.01 31.31 40.10
C ILE A 25 36.91 31.86 41.03
N ALA A 26 36.39 30.96 41.87
CA ALA A 26 35.70 31.17 43.15
C ALA A 26 34.20 31.53 43.13
N ASN A 27 33.38 30.49 43.36
CA ASN A 27 32.61 30.31 44.61
C ASN A 27 31.98 28.91 44.56
N GLN A 28 32.74 27.87 44.91
CA GLN A 28 32.69 27.19 46.21
C GLN A 28 31.27 26.80 46.69
N GLN A 29 30.99 25.51 46.50
CA GLN A 29 30.61 24.60 47.58
C GLN A 29 29.22 24.79 48.19
N SER A 30 28.18 24.71 47.37
CA SER A 30 26.82 24.35 47.84
C SER A 30 25.92 23.71 46.77
N ALA A 31 26.46 23.30 45.62
CA ALA A 31 25.70 22.69 44.52
C ALA A 31 26.16 21.27 44.14
N GLN A 32 26.97 20.61 44.98
CA GLN A 32 27.53 19.28 44.71
C GLN A 32 26.72 18.10 45.28
N ALA A 33 25.44 18.30 45.60
CA ALA A 33 24.53 17.21 46.01
C ALA A 33 23.25 17.12 45.17
N ALA A 34 23.12 17.90 44.09
CA ALA A 34 21.91 17.92 43.27
C ALA A 34 22.18 18.20 41.79
N ALA A 35 23.04 17.40 41.16
CA ALA A 35 23.12 17.26 39.71
C ALA A 35 24.03 16.08 39.30
N GLU A 36 23.72 14.86 39.75
CA GLU A 36 23.98 13.71 38.88
C GLU A 36 22.94 13.76 37.76
N GLN A 37 23.16 14.65 36.77
CA GLN A 37 22.47 14.54 35.50
C GLN A 37 22.96 13.24 34.87
N SER A 38 22.16 12.18 35.05
CA SER A 38 22.40 10.86 34.46
C SER A 38 22.70 11.05 32.99
N LYS A 39 23.89 10.60 32.55
CA LYS A 39 24.26 10.56 31.14
C LYS A 39 23.08 9.93 30.36
N PRO A 40 22.60 10.54 29.26
CA PRO A 40 21.47 10.01 28.51
C PRO A 40 21.78 8.56 28.10
N ARG A 41 20.81 7.67 28.33
CA ARG A 41 20.98 6.23 28.05
C ARG A 41 21.22 6.04 26.56
N GLU A 42 22.33 5.39 26.21
CA GLU A 42 22.74 5.18 24.83
C GLU A 42 22.22 3.82 24.33
N PHE A 43 21.51 3.82 23.20
CA PHE A 43 21.01 2.60 22.56
C PHE A 43 21.79 2.32 21.29
N ARG A 44 22.09 1.04 21.03
CA ARG A 44 22.73 0.57 19.79
C ARG A 44 21.73 -0.22 18.96
N PHE A 45 21.53 0.20 17.72
CA PHE A 45 20.59 -0.42 16.80
C PHE A 45 21.31 -1.22 15.71
N ALA A 46 20.76 -2.39 15.36
CA ALA A 46 21.17 -3.17 14.20
C ALA A 46 19.94 -3.61 13.39
N LEU A 47 20.08 -3.63 12.07
CA LEU A 47 19.05 -4.12 11.16
C LEU A 47 19.64 -5.19 10.25
N GLN A 48 18.94 -6.32 10.13
CA GLN A 48 19.20 -7.32 9.12
C GLN A 48 17.93 -7.60 8.33
N THR A 49 18.02 -7.61 7.00
CA THR A 49 16.92 -8.03 6.11
C THR A 49 17.35 -9.23 5.26
N ASP A 50 16.38 -9.97 4.72
CA ASP A 50 16.64 -11.07 3.78
C ASP A 50 17.05 -10.58 2.38
N ASP A 51 16.64 -9.37 1.99
CA ASP A 51 17.00 -8.78 0.68
C ASP A 51 18.37 -8.05 0.70
N ASP A 52 18.68 -7.35 1.78
CA ASP A 52 19.86 -6.46 1.88
C ASP A 52 20.96 -7.00 2.81
N GLY A 53 20.69 -8.07 3.55
CA GLY A 53 21.61 -8.59 4.56
C GLY A 53 21.73 -7.61 5.74
N VAL A 54 22.95 -7.39 6.23
CA VAL A 54 23.20 -6.43 7.32
C VAL A 54 23.18 -5.01 6.75
N VAL A 55 22.21 -4.21 7.19
CA VAL A 55 22.04 -2.83 6.71
C VAL A 55 22.83 -1.88 7.62
N LYS A 56 23.72 -1.10 7.02
CA LYS A 56 24.52 -0.10 7.76
C LYS A 56 23.64 1.10 8.14
N GLY A 57 23.49 1.35 9.43
CA GLY A 57 22.82 2.54 9.95
C GLY A 57 23.61 3.81 9.67
N GLN A 58 22.88 4.88 9.37
CA GLN A 58 23.39 6.24 9.20
C GLN A 58 22.81 7.11 10.31
N TYR A 59 23.62 7.99 10.90
CA TYR A 59 23.13 8.94 11.88
C TYR A 59 22.20 9.96 11.20
N ASP A 60 21.06 10.24 11.82
CA ASP A 60 20.12 11.25 11.35
C ASP A 60 19.95 12.32 12.44
N SER A 61 20.36 13.55 12.13
CA SER A 61 20.29 14.67 13.08
C SER A 61 18.86 15.03 13.49
N ARG A 62 17.84 14.61 12.72
CA ARG A 62 16.43 14.80 13.06
C ARG A 62 16.01 14.00 14.30
N PHE A 63 16.74 12.93 14.62
CA PHE A 63 16.42 12.01 15.71
C PHE A 63 17.65 11.74 16.58
N PRO A 64 17.90 12.56 17.62
CA PRO A 64 19.04 12.38 18.52
C PRO A 64 19.09 10.96 19.10
N GLY A 65 20.24 10.30 18.98
CA GLY A 65 20.42 8.91 19.42
C GLY A 65 19.77 7.86 18.51
N GLY A 66 19.21 8.25 17.36
CA GLY A 66 18.60 7.35 16.38
C GLY A 66 19.51 7.00 15.19
N CYS A 67 19.05 6.01 14.42
CA CYS A 67 19.67 5.53 13.19
C CYS A 67 18.64 5.47 12.06
N CYS A 68 19.05 5.90 10.87
CA CYS A 68 18.37 5.69 9.61
C CYS A 68 19.01 4.50 8.88
N PHE A 69 18.22 3.51 8.50
CA PHE A 69 18.66 2.35 7.74
C PHE A 69 18.10 2.40 6.30
N PRO A 70 18.91 2.76 5.29
CA PRO A 70 18.45 2.86 3.92
C PRO A 70 18.28 1.48 3.29
N LEU A 71 17.06 1.17 2.83
CA LEU A 71 16.75 -0.03 2.05
C LEU A 71 16.88 0.25 0.55
N ARG A 72 17.12 -0.78 -0.27
CA ARG A 72 17.35 -0.63 -1.72
C ARG A 72 16.21 0.06 -2.48
N LYS A 73 14.95 -0.19 -2.12
CA LYS A 73 13.77 0.28 -2.84
C LYS A 73 13.27 1.67 -2.40
N ASN A 74 14.17 2.65 -2.26
CA ASN A 74 13.81 4.03 -1.90
C ASN A 74 13.01 4.19 -0.59
N VAL A 75 13.13 3.25 0.34
CA VAL A 75 12.54 3.33 1.69
C VAL A 75 13.66 3.34 2.71
N ASN A 76 13.53 4.16 3.74
CA ASN A 76 14.37 4.19 4.92
C ASN A 76 13.59 3.63 6.10
N LEU A 77 14.24 2.83 6.95
CA LEU A 77 13.72 2.48 8.27
C LEU A 77 14.41 3.36 9.32
N LEU A 78 13.62 4.16 10.00
CA LEU A 78 14.04 5.05 11.07
C LEU A 78 13.84 4.34 12.41
N VAL A 79 14.89 4.30 13.22
CA VAL A 79 14.84 3.76 14.59
C VAL A 79 15.41 4.79 15.53
N TYR A 80 14.63 5.25 16.50
CA TYR A 80 15.11 6.26 17.44
C TYR A 80 14.46 6.16 18.83
N PRO A 81 15.18 6.52 19.89
CA PRO A 81 14.65 6.55 21.24
C PRO A 81 13.81 7.81 21.48
N VAL A 82 12.77 7.67 22.29
CA VAL A 82 11.93 8.74 22.85
C VAL A 82 11.83 8.50 24.35
N GLN A 83 11.93 9.57 25.14
CA GLN A 83 11.79 9.50 26.59
C GLN A 83 10.49 10.17 27.03
N ASN A 84 9.61 9.42 27.67
CA ASN A 84 8.34 9.91 28.21
C ASN A 84 8.25 9.49 29.69
N ASP A 85 8.01 10.45 30.59
CA ASP A 85 7.85 10.22 32.04
C ASP A 85 8.93 9.33 32.68
N GLY A 86 10.19 9.53 32.27
CA GLY A 86 11.33 8.76 32.76
C GLY A 86 11.47 7.35 32.17
N ARG A 87 10.56 6.92 31.29
CA ARG A 87 10.62 5.66 30.55
C ARG A 87 11.14 5.89 29.14
N TYR A 88 11.87 4.91 28.62
CA TYR A 88 12.39 4.93 27.25
C TYR A 88 11.53 4.05 26.35
N SER A 89 11.16 4.59 25.19
CA SER A 89 10.48 3.87 24.11
C SER A 89 11.29 4.01 22.83
N ILE A 90 11.42 2.95 22.05
CA ILE A 90 12.07 2.98 20.73
C ILE A 90 10.98 3.02 19.66
N ILE A 91 11.05 4.01 18.78
CA ILE A 91 10.14 4.16 17.65
C ILE A 91 10.80 3.55 16.42
N LEU A 92 10.10 2.64 15.75
CA LEU A 92 10.45 2.10 14.44
C LEU A 92 9.40 2.54 13.41
N LYS A 93 9.84 3.29 12.39
CA LYS A 93 8.99 3.85 11.34
C LYS A 93 9.66 3.76 9.98
N GLY A 94 8.90 3.62 8.90
CA GLY A 94 9.42 3.78 7.53
C GLY A 94 9.17 5.16 6.93
N GLU A 95 10.06 5.59 6.05
CA GLU A 95 9.97 6.84 5.28
C GLU A 95 10.44 6.61 3.83
N ASN A 96 9.72 7.12 2.85
CA ASN A 96 10.12 7.08 1.45
C ASN A 96 11.12 8.19 1.09
N ARG A 97 12.11 7.88 0.26
CA ARG A 97 13.14 8.82 -0.24
C ARG A 97 12.67 9.65 -1.45
N ILE A 98 11.64 9.17 -2.14
CA ILE A 98 11.00 9.86 -3.28
C ILE A 98 9.48 9.84 -3.10
N PRO A 99 8.71 10.77 -3.67
CA PRO A 99 7.25 10.74 -3.61
C PRO A 99 6.68 9.45 -4.23
N MET A 100 6.06 8.61 -3.40
CA MET A 100 5.50 7.31 -3.80
C MET A 100 4.50 6.82 -2.76
N GLU A 101 3.59 5.94 -3.18
CA GLU A 101 2.88 5.04 -2.28
C GLU A 101 3.70 3.77 -2.07
N TRP A 102 3.81 3.32 -0.83
CA TRP A 102 4.48 2.09 -0.49
C TRP A 102 3.86 1.44 0.74
N SER A 103 3.82 0.11 0.73
CA SER A 103 3.47 -0.71 1.90
C SER A 103 4.23 -2.02 1.84
N TYR A 104 4.86 -2.35 2.96
CA TYR A 104 5.61 -3.57 3.20
C TYR A 104 4.93 -4.38 4.30
N ILE A 105 4.59 -5.62 3.96
CA ILE A 105 4.22 -6.62 4.95
C ILE A 105 5.49 -7.39 5.29
N ILE A 106 5.88 -7.34 6.55
CA ILE A 106 7.13 -7.92 7.04
C ILE A 106 6.87 -8.90 8.16
N GLN A 107 7.62 -9.98 8.18
CA GLN A 107 7.85 -10.71 9.42
C GLN A 107 9.04 -10.04 10.14
N MET A 108 8.91 -9.76 11.43
CA MET A 108 9.97 -9.15 12.21
C MET A 108 10.22 -9.90 13.50
N ARG A 109 11.50 -10.13 13.82
CA ARG A 109 11.96 -10.53 15.15
C ARG A 109 12.72 -9.39 15.80
N ILE A 110 12.42 -9.14 17.07
CA ILE A 110 13.11 -8.16 17.90
C ILE A 110 14.04 -8.94 18.82
N ARG A 111 15.32 -8.58 18.78
CA ARG A 111 16.32 -9.08 19.72
C ARG A 111 16.82 -7.97 20.62
N THR A 112 17.07 -8.32 21.87
CA THR A 112 17.62 -7.41 22.88
C THR A 112 18.91 -7.96 23.48
N GLY A 113 19.72 -7.08 24.05
CA GLY A 113 20.92 -7.42 24.80
C GLY A 113 21.46 -6.24 25.60
N HIS A 114 22.38 -6.54 26.51
CA HIS A 114 23.11 -5.56 27.33
C HIS A 114 24.48 -5.21 26.70
N GLU A 115 25.17 -4.18 27.19
CA GLU A 115 26.42 -3.67 26.59
C GLU A 115 27.47 -4.77 26.34
N LYS A 116 27.65 -5.65 27.32
CA LYS A 116 28.66 -6.71 27.32
C LYS A 116 28.16 -8.01 26.67
N SER A 117 26.88 -8.08 26.28
CA SER A 117 26.32 -9.29 25.72
C SER A 117 26.91 -9.54 24.33
N ARG A 118 27.49 -10.72 24.14
CA ARG A 118 27.97 -11.20 22.83
C ARG A 118 26.82 -11.78 22.00
N VAL A 119 25.82 -12.34 22.69
CA VAL A 119 24.62 -12.93 22.11
C VAL A 119 23.41 -12.05 22.46
N MET A 120 22.47 -11.94 21.53
CA MET A 120 21.19 -11.25 21.73
C MET A 120 20.05 -12.26 21.70
N THR A 121 19.10 -12.10 22.60
CA THR A 121 17.94 -12.99 22.75
C THR A 121 16.79 -12.50 21.86
N VAL A 122 16.12 -13.40 21.15
CA VAL A 122 14.85 -13.06 20.46
C VAL A 122 13.77 -12.97 21.54
N VAL A 123 13.27 -11.75 21.79
CA VAL A 123 12.30 -11.50 22.85
C VAL A 123 10.88 -11.30 22.32
N ASP A 124 10.75 -10.93 21.05
CA ASP A 124 9.45 -10.74 20.42
C ASP A 124 9.50 -11.02 18.92
N ALA A 125 8.37 -11.45 18.35
CA ALA A 125 8.20 -11.61 16.92
C ALA A 125 6.72 -11.47 16.49
N ASP A 126 6.48 -10.80 15.37
CA ASP A 126 5.15 -10.68 14.78
C ASP A 126 5.24 -10.31 13.29
N VAL A 127 4.07 -10.28 12.63
CA VAL A 127 3.93 -9.73 11.28
C VAL A 127 3.47 -8.29 11.38
N PHE A 128 4.17 -7.36 10.74
CA PHE A 128 3.88 -5.93 10.78
C PHE A 128 3.66 -5.38 9.38
N GLU A 129 2.91 -4.30 9.30
CA GLU A 129 2.76 -3.49 8.10
C GLU A 129 3.49 -2.17 8.31
N LEU A 130 4.31 -1.78 7.34
CA LEU A 130 4.99 -0.49 7.30
C LEU A 130 4.61 0.20 6.00
N GLY A 131 4.24 1.47 6.03
CA GLY A 131 3.88 2.22 4.82
C GLY A 131 3.74 3.72 5.08
N ASN A 132 3.38 4.49 4.05
CA ASN A 132 3.18 5.95 4.17
C ASN A 132 2.20 6.34 5.29
N ARG A 133 1.21 5.48 5.54
CA ARG A 133 0.02 5.77 6.34
C ARG A 133 -0.15 4.83 7.53
N GLU A 134 0.81 3.94 7.76
CA GLU A 134 0.79 3.07 8.93
C GLU A 134 1.40 3.78 10.14
N GLU A 135 0.81 3.52 11.30
CA GLU A 135 1.33 4.00 12.58
C GLU A 135 2.70 3.36 12.88
N PRO A 136 3.59 4.09 13.56
CA PRO A 136 4.90 3.56 13.92
C PRO A 136 4.78 2.42 14.94
N ILE A 137 5.75 1.49 14.90
CA ILE A 137 5.89 0.46 15.92
C ILE A 137 6.59 1.09 17.13
N VAL A 138 5.98 0.98 18.31
CA VAL A 138 6.49 1.54 19.56
C VAL A 138 6.97 0.40 20.44
N ILE A 139 8.23 0.45 20.86
CA ILE A 139 8.86 -0.60 21.67
C ILE A 139 9.26 0.00 23.01
N ASP A 140 8.45 -0.27 24.04
CA ASP A 140 8.68 0.19 25.39
C ASP A 140 9.74 -0.67 26.08
N ILE A 141 10.78 0.01 26.58
CA ILE A 141 11.90 -0.63 27.27
C ILE A 141 11.55 -0.76 28.75
N ASN A 142 11.14 -1.97 29.14
CA ASN A 142 10.71 -2.29 30.51
C ASN A 142 11.88 -2.71 31.43
N ASP A 143 13.06 -2.93 30.86
CA ASP A 143 14.26 -3.35 31.58
C ASP A 143 15.39 -2.30 31.40
N PRO A 144 15.94 -1.72 32.48
CA PRO A 144 17.01 -0.73 32.42
C PRO A 144 18.33 -1.27 31.82
N TYR A 145 18.51 -2.59 31.71
CA TYR A 145 19.72 -3.20 31.17
C TYR A 145 19.67 -3.45 29.65
N VAL A 146 18.55 -3.13 28.97
CA VAL A 146 18.45 -3.24 27.52
C VAL A 146 19.18 -2.08 26.85
N GLU A 147 20.28 -2.33 26.15
CA GLU A 147 21.06 -1.27 25.50
C GLU A 147 21.30 -1.54 24.01
N LYS A 148 21.12 -2.79 23.59
CA LYS A 148 21.22 -3.22 22.19
C LYS A 148 19.86 -3.71 21.71
N LEU A 149 19.43 -3.21 20.56
CA LEU A 149 18.26 -3.71 19.85
C LEU A 149 18.64 -4.10 18.43
N ARG A 150 18.17 -5.27 18.01
CA ARG A 150 18.35 -5.77 16.65
C ARG A 150 17.03 -6.20 16.07
N PHE A 151 16.77 -5.74 14.85
CA PHE A 151 15.60 -6.08 14.06
C PHE A 151 16.01 -7.02 12.95
N ASP A 152 15.49 -8.25 12.97
CA ASP A 152 15.61 -9.18 11.85
C ASP A 152 14.30 -9.16 11.06
N ILE A 153 14.36 -8.72 9.81
CA ILE A 153 13.21 -8.53 8.93
C ILE A 153 13.27 -9.52 7.77
N ARG A 154 12.11 -10.10 7.47
CA ARG A 154 11.86 -10.92 6.28
C ARG A 154 10.64 -10.37 5.56
N PHE A 155 10.78 -10.02 4.28
CA PHE A 155 9.66 -9.44 3.54
C PHE A 155 8.67 -10.53 3.11
N ILE A 156 7.38 -10.29 3.33
CA ILE A 156 6.28 -11.10 2.78
C ILE A 156 5.80 -10.47 1.48
N ARG A 157 5.53 -9.16 1.52
CA ARG A 157 5.06 -8.38 0.37
C ARG A 157 5.76 -7.02 0.36
N GLN A 158 6.14 -6.58 -0.81
CA GLN A 158 6.60 -5.21 -1.04
C GLN A 158 5.79 -4.58 -2.16
N MET A 159 5.22 -3.41 -1.89
CA MET A 159 4.63 -2.52 -2.88
C MET A 159 5.40 -1.20 -2.86
N ASN A 160 5.83 -0.74 -4.03
CA ASN A 160 6.36 0.60 -4.24
C ASN A 160 5.78 1.13 -5.54
N ASP A 161 5.07 2.25 -5.46
CA ASP A 161 4.35 2.83 -6.58
C ASP A 161 4.67 4.34 -6.62
N PRO A 162 5.74 4.73 -7.34
CA PRO A 162 6.13 6.12 -7.50
C PRO A 162 5.01 6.97 -8.08
N PHE A 163 4.86 8.20 -7.59
CA PHE A 163 3.90 9.11 -8.20
C PHE A 163 4.35 9.49 -9.62
N PRO A 164 3.42 9.51 -10.59
CA PRO A 164 3.71 9.94 -11.94
C PRO A 164 4.05 11.42 -11.96
N VAL A 165 4.98 11.78 -12.84
CA VAL A 165 5.44 13.16 -13.02
C VAL A 165 4.50 13.96 -13.93
N TYR A 166 3.63 13.26 -14.69
CA TYR A 166 2.67 13.84 -15.64
C TYR A 166 3.34 14.72 -16.71
N ASP A 167 4.40 14.20 -17.32
CA ASP A 167 5.21 14.81 -18.37
C ASP A 167 4.89 14.28 -19.79
N HIS A 168 4.05 13.25 -19.87
CA HIS A 168 3.64 12.59 -21.11
C HIS A 168 2.11 12.57 -21.26
N GLY A 169 1.62 12.95 -22.44
CA GLY A 169 0.20 13.04 -22.75
C GLY A 169 -0.06 13.76 -24.07
N ASN A 170 -1.31 13.68 -24.57
CA ASN A 170 -1.75 14.39 -25.78
C ASN A 170 -2.50 15.69 -25.48
N VAL A 171 -2.72 16.04 -24.21
CA VAL A 171 -3.24 17.35 -23.80
C VAL A 171 -2.48 17.88 -22.58
N GLU A 172 -2.43 19.20 -22.44
CA GLU A 172 -1.85 19.88 -21.29
C GLU A 172 -2.94 20.50 -20.42
N LEU A 173 -2.86 20.32 -19.10
CA LEU A 173 -3.77 20.89 -18.12
C LEU A 173 -3.10 22.06 -17.41
N ARG A 174 -3.68 23.26 -17.55
CA ARG A 174 -3.21 24.48 -16.91
C ARG A 174 -4.05 24.79 -15.67
N PHE A 175 -3.36 25.01 -14.54
CA PHE A 175 -3.94 25.44 -13.28
C PHE A 175 -3.47 26.86 -12.94
N ASN A 176 -4.32 27.60 -12.23
CA ASN A 176 -4.05 28.98 -11.80
C ASN A 176 -3.14 29.06 -10.55
N ASP A 177 -2.12 28.21 -10.46
CA ASP A 177 -1.23 28.10 -9.29
C ASP A 177 0.25 28.45 -9.62
N GLY A 178 0.54 28.81 -10.87
CA GLY A 178 1.88 29.16 -11.33
C GLY A 178 2.84 27.96 -11.47
N GLN A 179 2.37 26.73 -11.32
CA GLN A 179 3.16 25.51 -11.51
C GLN A 179 3.13 25.04 -12.98
N PRO A 180 4.09 24.21 -13.43
CA PRO A 180 4.10 23.68 -14.79
C PRO A 180 2.83 22.89 -15.14
N ASN A 181 2.37 22.97 -16.38
CA ASN A 181 1.21 22.22 -16.86
C ASN A 181 1.38 20.71 -16.64
N LEU A 182 0.28 20.01 -16.35
CA LEU A 182 0.25 18.54 -16.31
C LEU A 182 -0.04 18.00 -17.71
N ARG A 183 0.74 17.03 -18.19
CA ARG A 183 0.47 16.32 -19.46
C ARG A 183 -0.25 15.02 -19.18
N VAL A 184 -1.38 14.82 -19.85
CA VAL A 184 -2.24 13.63 -19.68
C VAL A 184 -2.82 13.15 -21.00
N HIS A 185 -3.33 11.92 -21.01
CA HIS A 185 -4.09 11.39 -22.14
C HIS A 185 -5.57 11.74 -22.00
N LYS A 186 -6.11 12.52 -22.94
CA LYS A 186 -7.53 12.92 -22.93
C LYS A 186 -8.48 11.72 -22.97
N GLU A 187 -8.05 10.62 -23.59
CA GLU A 187 -8.81 9.37 -23.68
C GLU A 187 -8.98 8.71 -22.31
N LEU A 188 -8.03 8.87 -21.38
CA LEU A 188 -8.20 8.41 -19.99
C LEU A 188 -9.23 9.27 -19.26
N LEU A 189 -9.16 10.59 -19.41
CA LEU A 189 -10.13 11.48 -18.74
C LEU A 189 -11.55 11.22 -19.23
N ALA A 190 -11.73 11.08 -20.54
CA ALA A 190 -13.00 10.76 -21.17
C ALA A 190 -13.55 9.39 -20.75
N LEU A 191 -12.67 8.41 -20.50
CA LEU A 191 -13.08 7.07 -20.02
C LEU A 191 -13.70 7.11 -18.62
N HIS A 192 -13.30 8.05 -17.78
CA HIS A 192 -13.73 8.13 -16.38
C HIS A 192 -14.76 9.23 -16.10
N SER A 193 -14.97 10.16 -17.04
CA SER A 193 -15.89 11.30 -16.89
C SER A 193 -16.62 11.59 -18.20
N THR A 194 -17.95 11.48 -18.19
CA THR A 194 -18.78 11.86 -19.35
C THR A 194 -18.68 13.35 -19.65
N TYR A 195 -18.57 14.17 -18.60
CA TYR A 195 -18.33 15.61 -18.73
C TYR A 195 -17.03 15.87 -19.50
N MET A 196 -15.93 15.21 -19.13
CA MET A 196 -14.67 15.32 -19.87
C MET A 196 -14.77 14.75 -21.28
N ALA A 197 -15.48 13.63 -21.48
CA ALA A 197 -15.66 13.06 -22.80
C ALA A 197 -16.29 14.05 -23.79
N GLU A 198 -17.35 14.75 -23.36
CA GLU A 198 -18.02 15.77 -24.16
C GLU A 198 -17.11 16.98 -24.46
N HIS A 199 -16.38 17.46 -23.45
CA HIS A 199 -15.51 18.64 -23.58
C HIS A 199 -14.23 18.36 -24.39
N LEU A 200 -13.77 17.10 -24.41
CA LEU A 200 -12.52 16.69 -25.05
C LEU A 200 -12.70 16.10 -26.45
N GLN A 201 -13.93 15.83 -26.88
CA GLN A 201 -14.22 15.11 -28.13
C GLN A 201 -13.56 15.74 -29.37
N ASN A 202 -13.52 17.08 -29.43
CA ASN A 202 -12.99 17.84 -30.57
C ASN A 202 -11.67 18.56 -30.26
N VAL A 203 -11.04 18.23 -29.14
CA VAL A 203 -9.78 18.85 -28.73
C VAL A 203 -8.62 18.20 -29.48
N GLU A 204 -7.84 19.00 -30.20
CA GLU A 204 -6.66 18.54 -30.92
C GLU A 204 -5.52 18.16 -29.97
N ASP A 205 -4.66 17.25 -30.42
CA ASP A 205 -3.47 16.85 -29.66
C ASP A 205 -2.50 18.04 -29.51
N GLY A 206 -1.96 18.22 -28.31
CA GLY A 206 -1.12 19.36 -27.93
C GLY A 206 -1.89 20.57 -27.40
N SER A 207 -3.22 20.51 -27.35
CA SER A 207 -4.05 21.60 -26.81
C SER A 207 -3.83 21.80 -25.31
N ILE A 208 -3.97 23.05 -24.86
CA ILE A 208 -3.92 23.44 -23.46
C ILE A 208 -5.33 23.66 -22.95
N LEU A 209 -5.68 23.02 -21.84
CA LEU A 209 -6.98 23.04 -21.20
C LEU A 209 -6.89 23.82 -19.88
N GLU A 210 -7.70 24.86 -19.76
CA GLU A 210 -7.82 25.63 -18.53
C GLU A 210 -8.70 24.89 -17.51
N MET A 211 -8.13 24.55 -16.36
CA MET A 211 -8.80 23.76 -15.31
C MET A 211 -9.62 24.63 -14.33
N GLY A 212 -9.79 25.91 -14.64
CA GLY A 212 -10.58 26.84 -13.83
C GLY A 212 -10.01 27.04 -12.41
N ASN A 213 -10.90 27.12 -11.42
CA ASN A 213 -10.56 27.48 -10.04
C ASN A 213 -10.35 26.26 -9.11
N THR A 214 -10.45 25.03 -9.63
CA THR A 214 -10.26 23.85 -8.80
C THR A 214 -8.79 23.73 -8.38
N PRO A 215 -8.48 23.56 -7.08
CA PRO A 215 -7.10 23.39 -6.64
C PRO A 215 -6.42 22.21 -7.34
N ARG A 216 -5.19 22.41 -7.82
CA ARG A 216 -4.39 21.37 -8.47
C ARG A 216 -4.27 20.11 -7.64
N SER A 217 -4.10 20.25 -6.32
CA SER A 217 -4.00 19.11 -5.40
C SER A 217 -5.23 18.21 -5.42
N CYS A 218 -6.44 18.77 -5.53
CA CYS A 218 -7.68 18.00 -5.62
C CYS A 218 -7.75 17.20 -6.93
N PHE A 219 -7.33 17.79 -8.05
CA PHE A 219 -7.31 17.07 -9.32
C PHE A 219 -6.19 16.04 -9.41
N LEU A 220 -5.04 16.28 -8.77
CA LEU A 220 -3.98 15.27 -8.67
C LEU A 220 -4.47 14.00 -7.98
N GLU A 221 -5.27 14.11 -6.92
CA GLU A 221 -5.89 12.93 -6.29
C GLU A 221 -6.77 12.14 -7.27
N VAL A 222 -7.56 12.83 -8.10
CA VAL A 222 -8.36 12.20 -9.16
C VAL A 222 -7.46 11.50 -10.17
N LEU A 223 -6.39 12.16 -10.62
CA LEU A 223 -5.43 11.58 -11.56
C LEU A 223 -4.72 10.36 -10.98
N HIS A 224 -4.40 10.36 -9.68
CA HIS A 224 -3.82 9.18 -9.02
C HIS A 224 -4.75 7.96 -9.13
N GLN A 225 -6.08 8.16 -9.00
CA GLN A 225 -7.07 7.09 -9.16
C GLN A 225 -7.21 6.66 -10.64
N ILE A 226 -7.24 7.61 -11.59
CA ILE A 226 -7.34 7.32 -13.03
C ILE A 226 -6.11 6.57 -13.55
N TYR A 227 -4.91 6.98 -13.13
CA TYR A 227 -3.64 6.30 -13.45
C TYR A 227 -3.44 5.01 -12.65
N ARG A 228 -4.44 4.64 -11.84
CA ARG A 228 -4.52 3.42 -11.05
C ARG A 228 -3.38 3.24 -10.06
N ILE A 229 -2.79 4.33 -9.59
CA ILE A 229 -1.81 4.29 -8.49
C ILE A 229 -2.47 3.57 -7.33
N GLN A 230 -1.73 2.70 -6.64
CA GLN A 230 -2.18 1.95 -5.45
C GLN A 230 -2.41 2.88 -4.24
N ARG A 231 -2.71 4.16 -4.49
CA ARG A 231 -3.09 5.18 -3.53
C ARG A 231 -4.51 4.90 -3.05
N PRO A 232 -4.71 4.63 -1.75
CA PRO A 232 -6.04 4.38 -1.23
C PRO A 232 -6.96 5.59 -1.41
N ILE A 233 -8.25 5.36 -1.66
CA ILE A 233 -9.25 6.42 -1.83
C ILE A 233 -9.41 7.33 -0.59
N TRP A 234 -9.04 6.84 0.59
CA TRP A 234 -9.07 7.58 1.84
C TRP A 234 -7.80 8.38 2.13
N ALA A 235 -6.79 8.31 1.24
CA ALA A 235 -5.51 9.00 1.38
C ALA A 235 -5.66 10.51 1.58
N ASP A 236 -6.52 11.14 0.78
CA ASP A 236 -7.05 12.48 0.97
C ASP A 236 -8.50 12.49 0.45
N PHE A 237 -9.38 11.88 1.24
CA PHE A 237 -10.78 11.66 0.86
C PHE A 237 -11.49 12.96 0.46
N ARG A 238 -11.17 14.07 1.14
CA ARG A 238 -11.79 15.37 0.91
C ARG A 238 -11.32 15.98 -0.41
N ALA A 239 -10.01 16.04 -0.67
CA ALA A 239 -9.49 16.57 -1.92
C ALA A 239 -9.94 15.73 -3.12
N LEU A 240 -9.91 14.39 -2.99
CA LEU A 240 -10.41 13.47 -4.00
C LEU A 240 -11.90 13.69 -4.30
N THR A 241 -12.73 13.84 -3.26
CA THR A 241 -14.17 14.11 -3.42
C THR A 241 -14.43 15.41 -4.17
N PHE A 242 -13.78 16.51 -3.77
CA PHE A 242 -13.96 17.79 -4.46
C PHE A 242 -13.49 17.75 -5.91
N GLY A 243 -12.34 17.15 -6.18
CA GLY A 243 -11.84 16.99 -7.54
C GLY A 243 -12.79 16.14 -8.39
N ALA A 244 -13.25 15.01 -7.85
CA ALA A 244 -14.14 14.10 -8.58
C ALA A 244 -15.49 14.75 -8.90
N LEU A 245 -16.08 15.50 -7.96
CA LEU A 245 -17.34 16.23 -8.19
C LEU A 245 -17.17 17.38 -9.18
N ALA A 246 -16.11 18.18 -9.06
CA ALA A 246 -15.87 19.34 -9.93
C ALA A 246 -15.78 18.96 -11.42
N TYR A 247 -15.23 17.78 -11.71
CA TYR A 247 -15.05 17.27 -13.08
C TYR A 247 -15.96 16.09 -13.42
N GLN A 248 -16.96 15.84 -12.57
CA GLN A 248 -17.95 14.76 -12.71
C GLN A 248 -17.31 13.41 -13.07
N VAL A 249 -16.30 12.99 -12.32
CA VAL A 249 -15.59 11.73 -12.56
C VAL A 249 -16.41 10.59 -11.95
N GLN A 250 -17.44 10.13 -12.67
CA GLN A 250 -18.47 9.23 -12.13
C GLN A 250 -17.88 7.96 -11.55
N THR A 251 -16.87 7.39 -12.19
CA THR A 251 -16.24 6.15 -11.74
C THR A 251 -15.60 6.29 -10.36
N VAL A 252 -15.03 7.47 -10.06
CA VAL A 252 -14.39 7.76 -8.76
C VAL A 252 -15.46 8.12 -7.73
N ILE A 253 -16.48 8.90 -8.13
CA ILE A 253 -17.62 9.25 -7.27
C ILE A 253 -18.31 7.98 -6.75
N GLU A 254 -18.57 7.00 -7.62
CA GLU A 254 -19.21 5.74 -7.22
C GLU A 254 -18.39 4.98 -6.15
N VAL A 255 -17.07 4.94 -6.32
CA VAL A 255 -16.16 4.32 -5.34
C VAL A 255 -16.14 5.10 -4.02
N LEU A 256 -16.13 6.44 -4.05
CA LEU A 256 -16.21 7.29 -2.86
C LEU A 256 -17.53 7.08 -2.09
N VAL A 257 -18.65 7.01 -2.82
CA VAL A 257 -19.98 6.74 -2.26
C VAL A 257 -19.98 5.38 -1.55
N GLN A 258 -19.54 4.31 -2.23
CA GLN A 258 -19.50 2.98 -1.63
C GLN A 258 -18.57 2.92 -0.42
N HIS A 259 -17.45 3.64 -0.44
CA HIS A 259 -16.54 3.69 0.70
C HIS A 259 -17.19 4.33 1.92
N LEU A 260 -17.81 5.51 1.76
CA LEU A 260 -18.45 6.22 2.86
C LEU A 260 -19.64 5.44 3.42
N VAL A 261 -20.47 4.86 2.55
CA VAL A 261 -21.65 4.07 2.93
C VAL A 261 -21.25 2.86 3.76
N ASN A 262 -20.22 2.13 3.31
CA ASN A 262 -19.74 0.91 3.97
C ASN A 262 -18.70 1.20 5.08
N TYR A 263 -18.50 2.45 5.48
CA TYR A 263 -17.52 2.80 6.50
C TYR A 263 -18.02 2.47 7.91
N ASP A 264 -17.60 1.34 8.48
CA ASP A 264 -18.19 0.80 9.71
C ASP A 264 -17.96 1.65 10.97
N ARG A 265 -16.99 2.57 10.97
CA ARG A 265 -16.66 3.34 12.18
C ARG A 265 -17.59 4.52 12.44
N PHE A 266 -18.40 4.93 11.46
CA PHE A 266 -19.34 6.03 11.61
C PHE A 266 -20.75 5.53 11.88
N SER A 267 -21.44 6.22 12.79
CA SER A 267 -22.89 6.08 12.91
C SER A 267 -23.57 6.56 11.61
N LEU A 268 -24.81 6.12 11.37
CA LEU A 268 -25.60 6.56 10.22
C LEU A 268 -25.69 8.09 10.15
N GLU A 269 -25.91 8.75 11.29
CA GLU A 269 -25.96 10.20 11.43
C GLU A 269 -24.65 10.87 10.97
N GLN A 270 -23.51 10.40 11.50
CA GLN A 270 -22.19 10.92 11.12
C GLN A 270 -21.93 10.75 9.62
N LYS A 271 -22.34 9.62 9.02
CA LYS A 271 -22.23 9.40 7.58
C LYS A 271 -23.06 10.39 6.78
N LEU A 272 -24.30 10.69 7.21
CA LEU A 272 -25.18 11.64 6.54
C LEU A 272 -24.62 13.07 6.60
N ILE A 273 -24.15 13.50 7.77
CA ILE A 273 -23.56 14.83 7.98
C ILE A 273 -22.30 15.00 7.12
N GLU A 274 -21.38 14.03 7.15
CA GLU A 274 -20.16 14.11 6.33
C GLU A 274 -20.45 14.01 4.83
N ALA A 275 -21.40 13.17 4.41
CA ALA A 275 -21.82 13.11 3.01
C ALA A 275 -22.38 14.47 2.54
N SER A 276 -23.19 15.13 3.38
CA SER A 276 -23.70 16.49 3.11
C SER A 276 -22.56 17.52 3.01
N ARG A 277 -21.64 17.51 3.98
CA ARG A 277 -20.48 18.42 3.99
C ARG A 277 -19.59 18.27 2.75
N LEU A 278 -19.45 17.04 2.25
CA LEU A 278 -18.70 16.72 1.05
C LEU A 278 -19.51 16.85 -0.25
N GLN A 279 -20.80 17.20 -0.16
CA GLN A 279 -21.74 17.29 -1.28
C GLN A 279 -21.88 15.98 -2.07
N LEU A 280 -21.68 14.83 -1.42
CA LEU A 280 -21.89 13.50 -1.98
C LEU A 280 -23.37 13.11 -1.90
N ILE A 281 -24.19 13.76 -2.72
CA ILE A 281 -25.66 13.59 -2.74
C ILE A 281 -26.07 12.11 -2.93
N ASP A 282 -25.35 11.38 -3.78
CA ASP A 282 -25.62 9.97 -4.02
C ASP A 282 -25.37 9.09 -2.80
N ALA A 283 -24.39 9.44 -1.95
CA ALA A 283 -24.17 8.75 -0.68
C ALA A 283 -25.31 9.01 0.31
N ILE A 284 -25.83 10.24 0.38
CA ILE A 284 -26.98 10.58 1.24
C ILE A 284 -28.21 9.75 0.84
N GLY A 285 -28.50 9.68 -0.47
CA GLY A 285 -29.60 8.88 -0.99
C GLY A 285 -29.44 7.39 -0.70
N GLU A 286 -28.26 6.82 -0.93
CA GLU A 286 -27.96 5.41 -0.63
C GLU A 286 -28.08 5.10 0.86
N LEU A 287 -27.55 5.98 1.73
CA LEU A 287 -27.64 5.84 3.19
C LEU A 287 -29.10 5.85 3.67
N ALA A 288 -29.90 6.82 3.22
CA ALA A 288 -31.32 6.91 3.58
C ALA A 288 -32.11 5.70 3.06
N PHE A 289 -31.85 5.26 1.82
CA PHE A 289 -32.49 4.09 1.23
C PHE A 289 -32.19 2.81 2.03
N ARG A 290 -30.91 2.53 2.34
CA ARG A 290 -30.52 1.36 3.15
C ARG A 290 -31.05 1.43 4.57
N ALA A 291 -31.03 2.62 5.18
CA ALA A 291 -31.53 2.84 6.52
C ALA A 291 -33.04 2.58 6.64
N GLU A 292 -33.83 2.90 5.62
CA GLU A 292 -35.25 2.55 5.59
C GLU A 292 -35.42 1.03 5.46
N GLN A 293 -34.69 0.38 4.53
CA GLN A 293 -34.79 -1.07 4.31
C GLN A 293 -34.45 -1.91 5.55
N ASN A 294 -33.53 -1.44 6.39
CA ASN A 294 -33.11 -2.15 7.60
C ASN A 294 -33.76 -1.60 8.89
N GLY A 295 -34.69 -0.64 8.78
CA GLY A 295 -35.41 -0.03 9.91
C GLY A 295 -34.60 0.97 10.74
N SER A 296 -33.32 1.22 10.42
CA SER A 296 -32.46 2.18 11.14
C SER A 296 -32.94 3.63 10.98
N TRP A 297 -33.65 3.94 9.88
CA TRP A 297 -34.17 5.27 9.62
C TRP A 297 -35.21 5.70 10.69
N SER A 298 -36.21 4.86 10.92
CA SER A 298 -37.24 5.13 11.95
C SER A 298 -36.63 5.26 13.35
N TYR A 299 -35.60 4.45 13.65
CA TYR A 299 -34.86 4.55 14.90
C TYR A 299 -34.10 5.88 15.05
N LEU A 300 -33.47 6.35 13.97
CA LEU A 300 -32.73 7.61 13.96
C LEU A 300 -33.68 8.81 14.19
N ILE A 301 -34.81 8.86 13.49
CA ILE A 301 -35.85 9.89 13.70
C ILE A 301 -36.43 9.81 15.12
N GLY A 302 -36.69 8.60 15.63
CA GLY A 302 -37.19 8.41 16.99
C GLY A 302 -36.24 8.89 18.10
N ARG A 303 -34.94 9.04 17.79
CA ARG A 303 -33.94 9.65 18.69
C ARG A 303 -33.86 11.18 18.59
N GLY A 304 -34.68 11.81 17.75
CA GLY A 304 -34.74 13.26 17.60
C GLY A 304 -33.86 13.83 16.48
N PHE A 305 -33.34 13.00 15.58
CA PHE A 305 -32.61 13.49 14.41
C PHE A 305 -33.58 14.18 13.43
N ASP A 306 -33.38 15.47 13.18
CA ASP A 306 -34.09 16.23 12.16
C ASP A 306 -33.20 16.41 10.91
N ALA A 307 -33.47 15.61 9.89
CA ALA A 307 -32.71 15.65 8.65
C ALA A 307 -32.84 16.98 7.89
N ALA A 308 -33.93 17.72 8.05
CA ALA A 308 -34.12 19.01 7.38
C ALA A 308 -33.27 20.11 8.03
N GLU A 309 -33.18 20.12 9.37
CA GLU A 309 -32.33 21.06 10.10
C GLU A 309 -30.83 20.72 9.95
N GLU A 310 -30.46 19.45 10.12
CA GLU A 310 -29.05 19.01 10.16
C GLU A 310 -28.39 18.95 8.77
N LEU A 311 -29.14 18.57 7.73
CA LEU A 311 -28.60 18.39 6.38
C LEU A 311 -29.07 19.47 5.41
N GLY A 312 -30.10 20.23 5.78
CA GLY A 312 -30.74 21.24 4.95
C GLY A 312 -32.01 20.74 4.25
N GLU A 313 -33.02 21.61 4.24
CA GLU A 313 -34.34 21.38 3.64
C GLU A 313 -34.28 20.89 2.18
N PRO A 314 -33.39 21.40 1.30
CA PRO A 314 -33.29 20.87 -0.07
C PRO A 314 -32.83 19.41 -0.12
N ILE A 315 -31.85 19.03 0.70
CA ILE A 315 -31.35 17.64 0.74
C ILE A 315 -32.46 16.72 1.26
N TYR A 316 -33.17 17.14 2.30
CA TYR A 316 -34.27 16.38 2.86
C TYR A 316 -35.36 16.10 1.82
N HIS A 317 -35.90 17.14 1.18
CA HIS A 317 -37.02 16.97 0.26
C HIS A 317 -36.64 16.40 -1.10
N MET A 318 -35.45 16.72 -1.64
CA MET A 318 -35.06 16.31 -2.99
C MET A 318 -34.30 14.98 -3.06
N VAL A 319 -33.71 14.53 -1.95
CA VAL A 319 -32.82 13.36 -1.93
C VAL A 319 -33.35 12.30 -0.98
N ILE A 320 -33.53 12.67 0.29
CA ILE A 320 -33.88 11.73 1.37
C ILE A 320 -35.31 11.22 1.23
N CYS A 321 -36.29 12.11 1.10
CA CYS A 321 -37.70 11.70 0.95
C CYS A 321 -37.90 10.78 -0.27
N PRO A 322 -37.39 11.10 -1.48
CA PRO A 322 -37.48 10.18 -2.61
C PRO A 322 -36.77 8.85 -2.39
N ALA A 323 -35.60 8.84 -1.73
CA ALA A 323 -34.87 7.61 -1.41
C ALA A 323 -35.67 6.69 -0.47
N ILE A 324 -36.27 7.24 0.58
CA ILE A 324 -37.13 6.48 1.52
C ILE A 324 -38.37 5.95 0.82
N VAL A 325 -39.05 6.78 0.03
CA VAL A 325 -40.23 6.35 -0.74
C VAL A 325 -39.85 5.20 -1.66
N LYS A 326 -38.73 5.31 -2.38
CA LYS A 326 -38.22 4.23 -3.23
C LYS A 326 -37.93 2.96 -2.43
N ALA A 327 -37.26 3.07 -1.29
CA ALA A 327 -36.93 1.94 -0.42
C ALA A 327 -38.16 1.14 0.02
N LYS A 328 -39.29 1.82 0.31
CA LYS A 328 -40.55 1.18 0.71
C LYS A 328 -41.19 0.32 -0.38
N TYR A 329 -40.94 0.63 -1.65
CA TYR A 329 -41.48 -0.12 -2.79
C TYR A 329 -40.47 -1.09 -3.41
N SER A 330 -39.19 -1.00 -3.04
CA SER A 330 -38.12 -1.87 -3.54
C SER A 330 -38.00 -3.16 -2.73
N GLN A 331 -37.54 -4.23 -3.39
CA GLN A 331 -37.20 -5.47 -2.69
C GLN A 331 -35.93 -5.29 -1.86
N PHE A 332 -35.83 -5.99 -0.73
CA PHE A 332 -34.65 -5.96 0.12
C PHE A 332 -33.41 -6.41 -0.68
N GLY A 333 -32.35 -5.59 -0.66
CA GLY A 333 -31.11 -5.85 -1.41
C GLY A 333 -31.08 -5.25 -2.82
N GLU A 334 -32.15 -4.64 -3.32
CA GLU A 334 -32.08 -3.82 -4.53
C GLU A 334 -31.21 -2.57 -4.29
N PRO A 335 -30.36 -2.15 -5.24
CA PRO A 335 -29.55 -0.95 -5.07
C PRO A 335 -30.38 0.33 -5.24
N TYR A 336 -30.04 1.40 -4.51
CA TYR A 336 -30.71 2.69 -4.64
C TYR A 336 -30.51 3.28 -6.05
N LYS A 337 -29.32 3.15 -6.64
CA LYS A 337 -29.04 3.50 -8.03
C LYS A 337 -28.31 2.37 -8.73
N LYS A 338 -28.60 2.17 -10.02
CA LYS A 338 -27.78 1.28 -10.86
C LYS A 338 -26.40 1.93 -11.04
N SER A 339 -25.36 1.10 -11.13
CA SER A 339 -24.02 1.57 -11.45
C SER A 339 -24.05 2.39 -12.75
N VAL A 340 -23.35 3.51 -12.73
CA VAL A 340 -23.19 4.39 -13.90
C VAL A 340 -22.02 3.96 -14.77
N ILE A 341 -21.22 2.99 -14.32
CA ILE A 341 -20.12 2.43 -15.08
C ILE A 341 -20.70 1.53 -16.20
N PRO A 342 -20.45 1.86 -17.48
CA PRO A 342 -20.99 1.08 -18.59
C PRO A 342 -20.32 -0.29 -18.69
N GLU A 343 -21.03 -1.25 -19.26
CA GLU A 343 -20.43 -2.50 -19.69
C GLU A 343 -19.66 -2.28 -21.00
N TYR A 344 -18.34 -2.27 -20.91
CA TYR A 344 -17.48 -2.11 -22.08
C TYR A 344 -17.45 -3.37 -22.94
N ASN A 345 -17.64 -3.20 -24.25
CA ASN A 345 -17.44 -4.23 -25.27
C ASN A 345 -16.28 -3.84 -26.18
N LEU A 346 -15.12 -4.48 -25.97
CA LEU A 346 -13.90 -4.19 -26.71
C LEU A 346 -13.88 -4.81 -28.11
N GLY A 347 -14.68 -5.86 -28.36
CA GLY A 347 -14.75 -6.52 -29.66
C GLY A 347 -15.61 -5.78 -30.69
N SER A 348 -16.66 -5.09 -30.25
CA SER A 348 -17.53 -4.30 -31.12
C SER A 348 -18.03 -3.02 -30.42
N PRO A 349 -17.13 -2.05 -30.16
CA PRO A 349 -17.49 -0.77 -29.56
C PRO A 349 -18.24 0.14 -30.54
N SER A 350 -18.88 1.17 -30.00
CA SER A 350 -19.49 2.25 -30.76
C SER A 350 -18.45 3.08 -31.56
N LEU A 351 -18.91 3.84 -32.56
CA LEU A 351 -18.02 4.66 -33.39
C LEU A 351 -17.26 5.73 -32.56
N GLU A 352 -17.88 6.26 -31.51
CA GLU A 352 -17.27 7.25 -30.63
C GLU A 352 -16.14 6.64 -29.80
N GLU A 353 -16.38 5.45 -29.24
CA GLU A 353 -15.37 4.68 -28.51
C GLU A 353 -14.21 4.28 -29.42
N GLN A 354 -14.47 3.92 -30.68
CA GLN A 354 -13.42 3.62 -31.66
C GLN A 354 -12.49 4.81 -31.92
N ARG A 355 -13.00 6.04 -31.90
CA ARG A 355 -12.17 7.26 -32.07
C ARG A 355 -11.18 7.45 -30.92
N MET A 356 -11.56 7.05 -29.72
CA MET A 356 -10.74 7.13 -28.49
C MET A 356 -9.92 5.85 -28.25
N ALA A 357 -10.11 4.84 -29.08
CA ALA A 357 -9.43 3.55 -29.00
C ALA A 357 -8.33 3.40 -30.06
N CYS A 358 -7.51 2.39 -29.85
CA CYS A 358 -6.54 1.88 -30.81
C CYS A 358 -6.85 0.40 -31.06
N PRO A 359 -6.89 -0.03 -32.34
CA PRO A 359 -7.15 -1.42 -32.68
C PRO A 359 -5.92 -2.29 -32.38
N LEU A 360 -6.13 -3.30 -31.55
CA LEU A 360 -5.18 -4.37 -31.24
C LEU A 360 -5.57 -5.63 -32.00
N VAL A 361 -4.75 -6.04 -32.97
CA VAL A 361 -5.07 -7.14 -33.89
C VAL A 361 -4.42 -8.43 -33.41
N ILE A 362 -5.25 -9.46 -33.18
CA ILE A 362 -4.87 -10.76 -32.62
C ILE A 362 -5.46 -11.84 -33.51
N SER A 363 -4.62 -12.60 -34.22
CA SER A 363 -5.06 -13.74 -35.04
C SER A 363 -6.22 -13.42 -36.00
N GLY A 364 -6.23 -12.21 -36.58
CA GLY A 364 -7.29 -11.73 -37.49
C GLY A 364 -8.53 -11.14 -36.84
N ARG A 365 -8.62 -11.15 -35.49
CA ARG A 365 -9.66 -10.46 -34.71
C ARG A 365 -9.11 -9.14 -34.16
N THR A 366 -9.99 -8.17 -33.91
CA THR A 366 -9.59 -6.85 -33.41
C THR A 366 -10.23 -6.57 -32.05
N LEU A 367 -9.40 -6.17 -31.08
CA LEU A 367 -9.84 -5.56 -29.82
C LEU A 367 -9.60 -4.05 -29.88
N TRP A 368 -10.62 -3.26 -29.59
CA TRP A 368 -10.52 -1.81 -29.54
C TRP A 368 -10.28 -1.36 -28.11
N VAL A 369 -9.04 -1.01 -27.81
CA VAL A 369 -8.63 -0.64 -26.45
C VAL A 369 -8.38 0.87 -26.39
N ASN A 370 -8.88 1.53 -25.35
CA ASN A 370 -8.70 2.96 -25.11
C ASN A 370 -7.21 3.32 -25.18
N ARG A 371 -6.87 4.33 -25.97
CA ARG A 371 -5.46 4.73 -26.21
C ARG A 371 -4.75 5.08 -24.92
N GLY A 372 -5.45 5.80 -24.04
CA GLY A 372 -4.97 6.14 -22.71
C GLY A 372 -4.56 4.92 -21.89
N VAL A 373 -5.41 3.89 -21.85
CA VAL A 373 -5.13 2.64 -21.14
C VAL A 373 -3.91 1.92 -21.72
N LEU A 374 -3.80 1.84 -23.05
CA LEU A 374 -2.63 1.25 -23.72
C LEU A 374 -1.34 2.02 -23.40
N MET A 375 -1.41 3.36 -23.34
CA MET A 375 -0.26 4.18 -23.00
C MET A 375 0.21 3.98 -21.56
N LEU A 376 -0.71 3.76 -20.60
CA LEU A 376 -0.35 3.37 -19.23
C LEU A 376 0.38 2.02 -19.18
N CYS A 377 0.05 1.10 -20.10
CA CYS A 377 0.72 -0.20 -20.19
C CYS A 377 2.11 -0.11 -20.83
N GLY A 378 2.35 0.92 -21.64
CA GLY A 378 3.50 1.01 -22.53
C GLY A 378 3.24 0.27 -23.85
N THR A 379 3.40 0.97 -24.97
CA THR A 379 3.14 0.43 -26.32
C THR A 379 4.41 0.16 -27.13
N GLU A 380 5.59 0.33 -26.53
CA GLU A 380 6.88 0.29 -27.22
C GLU A 380 7.24 -1.07 -27.81
N ARG A 381 6.74 -2.15 -27.20
CA ARG A 381 7.06 -3.53 -27.57
C ARG A 381 6.05 -4.15 -28.56
N PHE A 382 4.99 -3.42 -28.89
CA PHE A 382 4.00 -3.87 -29.87
C PHE A 382 4.51 -3.64 -31.29
N GLY A 383 4.20 -4.56 -32.19
CA GLY A 383 4.30 -4.30 -33.63
C GLY A 383 3.30 -3.22 -34.03
N ARG A 384 3.64 -2.40 -35.02
CA ARG A 384 2.77 -1.32 -35.51
C ARG A 384 2.39 -1.56 -36.97
N GLY A 385 1.09 -1.44 -37.25
CA GLY A 385 0.54 -1.41 -38.60
C GLY A 385 0.63 -0.02 -39.24
N ASN A 386 0.26 0.05 -40.51
CA ASN A 386 0.30 1.30 -41.28
C ASN A 386 -0.80 2.29 -40.88
N CYS A 387 -1.88 1.82 -40.27
CA CYS A 387 -3.01 2.65 -39.84
C CYS A 387 -3.04 2.84 -38.31
N GLY A 388 -1.92 2.57 -37.64
CA GLY A 388 -1.80 2.68 -36.19
C GLY A 388 -2.35 1.48 -35.41
N GLU A 389 -2.58 0.35 -36.08
CA GLU A 389 -2.91 -0.91 -35.40
C GLU A 389 -1.72 -1.41 -34.58
N LEU A 390 -2.01 -2.02 -33.43
CA LEU A 390 -1.01 -2.67 -32.60
C LEU A 390 -1.10 -4.19 -32.77
N TYR A 391 0.07 -4.84 -32.77
CA TYR A 391 0.20 -6.29 -32.84
C TYR A 391 0.97 -6.78 -31.62
N PRO A 392 0.35 -7.62 -30.76
CA PRO A 392 1.03 -8.16 -29.60
C PRO A 392 2.18 -9.08 -30.02
N LEU A 393 3.30 -8.98 -29.33
CA LEU A 393 4.42 -9.89 -29.52
C LEU A 393 4.10 -11.25 -28.89
N VAL A 394 4.03 -12.29 -29.70
CA VAL A 394 3.74 -13.67 -29.25
C VAL A 394 5.04 -14.48 -29.24
N THR A 395 5.50 -14.83 -28.04
CA THR A 395 6.69 -15.66 -27.84
C THR A 395 6.33 -17.15 -27.73
N GLY A 396 7.31 -18.03 -27.94
CA GLY A 396 7.11 -19.48 -27.75
C GLY A 396 6.62 -19.82 -26.33
N ALA A 397 7.22 -19.20 -25.31
CA ALA A 397 6.80 -19.37 -23.91
C ALA A 397 5.34 -18.92 -23.67
N LEU A 398 4.88 -17.86 -24.33
CA LEU A 398 3.48 -17.43 -24.26
C LEU A 398 2.56 -18.47 -24.93
N GLN A 399 2.93 -18.99 -26.10
CA GLN A 399 2.14 -20.02 -26.80
C GLN A 399 2.03 -21.31 -25.98
N GLU A 400 3.12 -21.74 -25.34
CA GLU A 400 3.14 -22.90 -24.46
C GLU A 400 2.21 -22.69 -23.25
N ALA A 401 2.27 -21.52 -22.61
CA ALA A 401 1.41 -21.21 -21.47
C ALA A 401 -0.08 -21.14 -21.84
N LEU A 402 -0.41 -20.53 -22.97
CA LEU A 402 -1.78 -20.50 -23.51
C LEU A 402 -2.30 -21.92 -23.80
N SER A 403 -1.45 -22.75 -24.41
CA SER A 403 -1.79 -24.15 -24.73
C SER A 403 -1.99 -25.00 -23.48
N ALA A 404 -1.11 -24.85 -22.48
CA ALA A 404 -1.21 -25.54 -21.20
C ALA A 404 -2.48 -25.15 -20.42
N ALA A 405 -2.82 -23.86 -20.44
CA ALA A 405 -4.04 -23.35 -19.81
C ALA A 405 -5.32 -23.60 -20.64
N LYS A 406 -5.19 -24.01 -21.91
CA LYS A 406 -6.29 -24.20 -22.88
C LYS A 406 -7.12 -22.92 -23.08
N VAL A 407 -6.43 -21.79 -23.23
CA VAL A 407 -7.05 -20.47 -23.41
C VAL A 407 -6.56 -19.79 -24.69
N ASP A 408 -7.42 -18.99 -25.32
CA ASP A 408 -7.03 -18.15 -26.46
C ASP A 408 -6.40 -16.83 -25.98
N LEU A 409 -5.44 -16.32 -26.75
CA LEU A 409 -4.80 -15.03 -26.48
C LEU A 409 -5.79 -13.89 -26.55
N TYR A 410 -6.75 -13.95 -27.47
CA TYR A 410 -7.79 -12.93 -27.60
C TYR A 410 -8.57 -12.77 -26.30
N ASP A 411 -9.09 -13.87 -25.76
CA ASP A 411 -9.93 -13.85 -24.55
C ASP A 411 -9.13 -13.44 -23.31
N ALA A 412 -7.86 -13.88 -23.22
CA ALA A 412 -6.96 -13.47 -22.15
C ALA A 412 -6.69 -11.96 -22.17
N LEU A 413 -6.40 -11.39 -23.35
CA LEU A 413 -6.16 -9.95 -23.48
C LEU A 413 -7.42 -9.13 -23.30
N GLU A 414 -8.57 -9.61 -23.76
CA GLU A 414 -9.86 -8.97 -23.47
C GLU A 414 -10.12 -8.90 -21.96
N ALA A 415 -9.91 -10.01 -21.24
CA ALA A 415 -10.03 -10.03 -19.78
C ALA A 415 -9.04 -9.07 -19.09
N LEU A 416 -7.79 -9.00 -19.57
CA LEU A 416 -6.80 -8.05 -19.07
C LEU A 416 -7.27 -6.61 -19.24
N PHE A 417 -7.64 -6.20 -20.46
CA PHE A 417 -8.02 -4.81 -20.72
C PHE A 417 -9.33 -4.42 -20.04
N LEU A 418 -10.30 -5.33 -19.93
CA LEU A 418 -11.50 -5.09 -19.13
C LEU A 418 -11.21 -4.93 -17.64
N TYR A 419 -10.18 -5.60 -17.11
CA TYR A 419 -9.69 -5.35 -15.75
C TYR A 419 -9.05 -3.95 -15.61
N LEU A 420 -8.42 -3.43 -16.67
CA LEU A 420 -7.83 -2.09 -16.67
C LEU A 420 -8.86 -0.95 -16.79
N TYR A 421 -10.04 -1.25 -17.31
CA TYR A 421 -11.13 -0.28 -17.46
C TYR A 421 -11.85 -0.02 -16.13
N PRO A 422 -12.61 1.09 -16.03
CA PRO A 422 -13.46 1.35 -14.87
C PRO A 422 -14.40 0.18 -14.57
N GLY A 423 -14.63 -0.09 -13.28
CA GLY A 423 -15.44 -1.21 -12.80
C GLY A 423 -14.65 -2.49 -12.48
N GLN A 424 -13.39 -2.59 -12.93
CA GLN A 424 -12.42 -3.65 -12.58
C GLN A 424 -13.00 -5.07 -12.56
N LYS A 425 -13.24 -5.64 -13.74
CA LYS A 425 -13.68 -7.05 -13.85
C LYS A 425 -12.59 -7.99 -13.33
N THR A 426 -12.99 -9.06 -12.65
CA THR A 426 -12.04 -10.06 -12.14
C THR A 426 -11.39 -10.85 -13.28
N ILE A 427 -10.08 -11.06 -13.19
CA ILE A 427 -9.35 -11.93 -14.11
C ILE A 427 -9.42 -13.35 -13.57
N ARG A 428 -9.85 -14.29 -14.42
CA ARG A 428 -9.86 -15.71 -14.07
C ARG A 428 -8.44 -16.26 -13.95
N ILE A 429 -8.21 -17.16 -12.99
CA ILE A 429 -6.86 -17.62 -12.63
C ILE A 429 -6.13 -18.31 -13.81
N GLU A 430 -6.88 -18.98 -14.69
CA GLU A 430 -6.35 -19.61 -15.90
C GLU A 430 -5.68 -18.63 -16.87
N PHE A 431 -6.08 -17.35 -16.85
CA PHE A 431 -5.48 -16.30 -17.68
C PHE A 431 -4.23 -15.69 -17.04
N VAL A 432 -4.09 -15.75 -15.71
CA VAL A 432 -3.06 -14.99 -14.97
C VAL A 432 -1.65 -15.37 -15.42
N ARG A 433 -1.34 -16.67 -15.56
CA ARG A 433 0.00 -17.12 -16.01
C ARG A 433 0.31 -16.64 -17.44
N PRO A 434 -0.50 -16.91 -18.49
CA PRO A 434 -0.26 -16.32 -19.81
C PRO A 434 -0.11 -14.79 -19.77
N LEU A 435 -0.93 -14.09 -18.99
CA LEU A 435 -0.89 -12.64 -18.88
C LEU A 435 0.37 -12.12 -18.18
N ILE A 436 0.95 -12.84 -17.22
CA ILE A 436 2.25 -12.47 -16.62
C ILE A 436 3.36 -12.57 -17.67
N ILE A 437 3.39 -13.63 -18.49
CA ILE A 437 4.37 -13.76 -19.58
C ILE A 437 4.19 -12.63 -20.59
N PHE A 438 2.95 -12.33 -20.95
CA PHE A 438 2.61 -11.23 -21.84
C PHE A 438 3.09 -9.88 -21.27
N ALA A 439 2.74 -9.57 -20.03
CA ALA A 439 3.13 -8.35 -19.32
C ALA A 439 4.65 -8.23 -19.21
N HIS A 440 5.35 -9.32 -18.91
CA HIS A 440 6.81 -9.37 -18.89
C HIS A 440 7.42 -9.06 -20.27
N THR A 441 6.90 -9.69 -21.33
CA THR A 441 7.37 -9.51 -22.71
C THR A 441 7.21 -8.07 -23.20
N HIS A 442 6.11 -7.43 -22.80
CA HIS A 442 5.76 -6.06 -23.16
C HIS A 442 6.24 -5.01 -22.14
N GLN A 443 7.01 -5.41 -21.12
CA GLN A 443 7.55 -4.53 -20.08
C GLN A 443 6.48 -3.79 -19.25
N MET A 444 5.29 -4.37 -19.15
CA MET A 444 4.17 -3.86 -18.35
C MET A 444 4.38 -4.14 -16.86
N THR A 445 5.38 -3.49 -16.25
CA THR A 445 5.88 -3.84 -14.91
C THR A 445 4.80 -3.76 -13.84
N ARG A 446 4.00 -2.69 -13.82
CA ARG A 446 2.90 -2.50 -12.88
C ARG A 446 1.85 -3.61 -12.98
N ILE A 447 1.40 -3.91 -14.20
CA ILE A 447 0.40 -4.95 -14.46
C ILE A 447 0.96 -6.32 -14.06
N LYS A 448 2.24 -6.58 -14.35
CA LYS A 448 2.92 -7.80 -13.95
C LYS A 448 2.90 -7.98 -12.42
N GLU A 449 3.14 -6.92 -11.65
CA GLU A 449 3.07 -6.95 -10.19
C GLU A 449 1.63 -7.16 -9.67
N GLU A 450 0.61 -6.60 -10.31
CA GLU A 450 -0.80 -6.85 -9.95
C GLU A 450 -1.20 -8.31 -10.21
N LEU A 451 -0.87 -8.85 -11.39
CA LEU A 451 -1.11 -10.24 -11.76
C LEU A 451 -0.33 -11.22 -10.87
N GLU A 452 0.89 -10.86 -10.51
CA GLU A 452 1.73 -11.62 -9.56
C GLU A 452 1.01 -11.82 -8.23
N LEU A 453 0.36 -10.79 -7.70
CA LEU A 453 -0.38 -10.89 -6.44
C LEU A 453 -1.59 -11.83 -6.57
N MET A 454 -2.30 -11.79 -7.71
CA MET A 454 -3.38 -12.74 -7.99
C MET A 454 -2.88 -14.20 -8.00
N LEU A 455 -1.72 -14.43 -8.62
CA LEU A 455 -1.08 -15.76 -8.62
C LEU A 455 -0.56 -16.16 -7.23
N ALA A 456 -0.05 -15.20 -6.46
CA ALA A 456 0.45 -15.45 -5.11
C ALA A 456 -0.65 -15.84 -4.11
N ASP A 457 -1.92 -15.56 -4.42
CA ASP A 457 -3.07 -16.03 -3.66
C ASP A 457 -3.52 -17.45 -4.02
N GLU A 458 -3.06 -18.01 -5.15
CA GLU A 458 -3.28 -19.42 -5.49
C GLU A 458 -2.56 -20.33 -4.47
N PRO A 459 -3.27 -21.21 -3.74
CA PRO A 459 -2.67 -22.13 -2.79
C PRO A 459 -1.97 -23.31 -3.51
N PRO A 460 -0.71 -23.64 -3.17
CA PRO A 460 -0.01 -24.77 -3.77
C PRO A 460 -0.35 -26.06 -3.01
N PHE A 461 -1.22 -26.88 -3.60
CA PHE A 461 -1.68 -28.13 -2.97
C PHE A 461 -0.72 -29.31 -3.18
N THR A 462 0.27 -29.19 -4.08
CA THR A 462 1.23 -30.26 -4.37
C THR A 462 2.67 -29.73 -4.40
N PRO A 463 3.68 -30.59 -4.19
CA PRO A 463 5.09 -30.20 -4.29
C PRO A 463 5.44 -29.63 -5.67
N GLN A 464 4.83 -30.18 -6.72
CA GLN A 464 5.01 -29.71 -8.09
C GLN A 464 4.48 -28.28 -8.28
N ILE A 465 3.28 -27.97 -7.80
CA ILE A 465 2.72 -26.60 -7.94
C ILE A 465 3.58 -25.57 -7.19
N LEU A 466 4.07 -25.91 -5.99
CA LEU A 466 4.97 -25.02 -5.24
C LEU A 466 6.29 -24.79 -5.98
N LEU A 467 6.85 -25.85 -6.56
CA LEU A 467 8.06 -25.77 -7.37
C LEU A 467 7.84 -24.93 -8.63
N ASP A 468 6.72 -25.15 -9.32
CA ASP A 468 6.33 -24.42 -10.51
C ASP A 468 6.19 -22.93 -10.19
N HIS A 469 5.56 -22.56 -9.07
CA HIS A 469 5.49 -21.16 -8.62
C HIS A 469 6.88 -20.55 -8.38
N LEU A 470 7.82 -21.28 -7.78
CA LEU A 470 9.18 -20.80 -7.55
C LEU A 470 9.96 -20.64 -8.86
N MET A 471 9.87 -21.62 -9.76
CA MET A 471 10.48 -21.56 -11.09
C MET A 471 9.92 -20.38 -11.90
N TYR A 472 8.60 -20.23 -11.86
CA TYR A 472 7.89 -19.15 -12.53
C TYR A 472 8.29 -17.78 -11.97
N ALA A 473 8.42 -17.67 -10.65
CA ALA A 473 8.90 -16.46 -10.00
C ALA A 473 10.33 -16.08 -10.41
N GLU A 474 11.23 -17.06 -10.54
CA GLU A 474 12.60 -16.84 -10.99
C GLU A 474 12.65 -16.40 -12.46
N ASN A 475 11.92 -17.11 -13.34
CA ASN A 475 11.94 -16.86 -14.78
C ASN A 475 11.42 -15.46 -15.16
N TYR A 476 10.41 -14.95 -14.44
CA TYR A 476 9.75 -13.68 -14.78
C TYR A 476 10.06 -12.53 -13.79
N GLY A 477 10.91 -12.79 -12.79
CA GLY A 477 11.28 -11.83 -11.76
C GLY A 477 10.11 -11.39 -10.90
N LEU A 478 9.36 -12.36 -10.35
CA LEU A 478 8.18 -12.16 -9.50
C LEU A 478 8.58 -12.29 -8.02
N GLU A 479 9.05 -11.19 -7.46
CA GLU A 479 9.65 -11.15 -6.12
C GLU A 479 8.65 -11.37 -4.97
N ASN A 480 7.42 -10.87 -5.10
CA ASN A 480 6.35 -11.10 -4.12
C ASN A 480 5.83 -12.54 -4.17
N LEU A 481 5.69 -13.15 -5.34
CA LEU A 481 5.35 -14.58 -5.47
C LEU A 481 6.43 -15.44 -4.83
N ARG A 482 7.71 -15.14 -5.09
CA ARG A 482 8.83 -15.85 -4.45
C ARG A 482 8.76 -15.76 -2.93
N ARG A 483 8.57 -14.54 -2.38
CA ARG A 483 8.44 -14.32 -0.92
C ARG A 483 7.26 -15.07 -0.33
N MET A 484 6.13 -15.06 -1.02
CA MET A 484 4.93 -15.81 -0.60
C MET A 484 5.17 -17.32 -0.58
N CYS A 485 5.86 -17.87 -1.58
CA CYS A 485 6.26 -19.28 -1.57
C CYS A 485 7.24 -19.60 -0.43
N LEU A 486 8.21 -18.72 -0.17
CA LEU A 486 9.17 -18.86 0.92
C LEU A 486 8.49 -18.82 2.30
N LEU A 487 7.49 -17.94 2.49
CA LEU A 487 6.66 -17.91 3.70
C LEU A 487 5.90 -19.24 3.89
N ARG A 488 5.33 -19.77 2.80
CA ARG A 488 4.61 -21.07 2.81
C ARG A 488 5.54 -22.24 3.16
N VAL A 489 6.75 -22.27 2.62
CA VAL A 489 7.78 -23.28 2.92
C VAL A 489 8.09 -23.31 4.43
N GLU A 490 8.16 -22.14 5.05
CA GLU A 490 8.46 -22.00 6.47
C GLU A 490 7.29 -22.39 7.38
N GLY A 491 6.05 -22.33 6.87
CA GLY A 491 4.83 -22.54 7.64
C GLY A 491 3.84 -23.52 7.03
N SER A 492 2.80 -22.99 6.39
CA SER A 492 1.61 -23.76 5.98
C SER A 492 1.89 -24.94 5.05
N CYS A 493 3.02 -24.94 4.34
CA CYS A 493 3.37 -25.94 3.34
C CYS A 493 4.66 -26.71 3.70
N GLN A 494 5.05 -26.77 4.96
CA GLN A 494 6.32 -27.42 5.38
C GLN A 494 6.44 -28.88 4.89
N ALA A 495 5.37 -29.68 4.99
CA ALA A 495 5.36 -31.06 4.52
C ALA A 495 5.48 -31.17 2.99
N ILE A 496 4.83 -30.26 2.27
CA ILE A 496 4.91 -30.16 0.81
C ILE A 496 6.33 -29.76 0.38
N ALA A 497 6.92 -28.78 1.07
CA ALA A 497 8.28 -28.32 0.82
C ALA A 497 9.33 -29.42 1.07
N ALA A 498 9.14 -30.24 2.11
CA ALA A 498 10.03 -31.37 2.38
C ALA A 498 10.06 -32.39 1.22
N GLN A 499 8.92 -32.62 0.57
CA GLN A 499 8.84 -33.47 -0.62
C GLN A 499 9.45 -32.77 -1.85
N MET A 500 9.18 -31.47 -2.01
CA MET A 500 9.66 -30.66 -3.12
C MET A 500 11.19 -30.63 -3.24
N VAL A 501 11.91 -30.54 -2.13
CA VAL A 501 13.40 -30.48 -2.11
C VAL A 501 14.05 -31.73 -2.69
N ASN A 502 13.33 -32.86 -2.72
CA ASN A 502 13.80 -34.12 -3.28
C ASN A 502 13.49 -34.27 -4.78
N LEU A 503 12.75 -33.34 -5.40
CA LEU A 503 12.44 -33.39 -6.82
C LEU A 503 13.70 -33.13 -7.66
N PRO A 504 13.92 -33.85 -8.77
CA PRO A 504 15.04 -33.61 -9.68
C PRO A 504 15.08 -32.16 -10.18
N GLU A 505 13.93 -31.59 -10.50
CA GLU A 505 13.76 -30.25 -11.04
C GLU A 505 14.16 -29.18 -10.02
N PHE A 506 13.98 -29.43 -8.72
CA PHE A 506 14.47 -28.53 -7.68
C PHE A 506 16.00 -28.38 -7.74
N GLN A 507 16.72 -29.49 -7.97
CA GLN A 507 18.19 -29.50 -8.07
C GLN A 507 18.71 -29.03 -9.43
N GLN A 508 17.99 -29.31 -10.50
CA GLN A 508 18.47 -29.09 -11.86
C GLN A 508 18.05 -27.74 -12.45
N VAL A 509 16.87 -27.24 -12.10
CA VAL A 509 16.25 -26.10 -12.80
C VAL A 509 16.33 -24.79 -12.01
N LEU A 510 16.04 -24.82 -10.71
CA LEU A 510 16.12 -23.60 -9.88
C LEU A 510 17.55 -23.08 -9.76
N SER A 511 17.75 -21.77 -9.67
CA SER A 511 19.07 -21.22 -9.35
C SER A 511 19.56 -21.63 -7.96
N ALA A 512 20.89 -21.64 -7.79
CA ALA A 512 21.53 -21.87 -6.49
C ALA A 512 21.03 -20.90 -5.41
N ARG A 513 20.75 -19.64 -5.79
CA ARG A 513 20.21 -18.61 -4.88
C ARG A 513 18.83 -19.01 -4.36
N THR A 514 17.89 -19.33 -5.25
CA THR A 514 16.52 -19.71 -4.85
C THR A 514 16.53 -20.99 -4.02
N ARG A 515 17.32 -21.99 -4.41
CA ARG A 515 17.50 -23.21 -3.59
C ARG A 515 17.98 -22.89 -2.18
N GLN A 516 19.01 -22.04 -2.05
CA GLN A 516 19.53 -21.65 -0.74
C GLN A 516 18.47 -20.93 0.11
N MET A 517 17.67 -20.05 -0.48
CA MET A 517 16.57 -19.39 0.22
C MET A 517 15.50 -20.38 0.70
N VAL A 518 15.11 -21.34 -0.15
CA VAL A 518 14.15 -22.39 0.23
C VAL A 518 14.68 -23.24 1.38
N LEU A 519 15.94 -23.69 1.29
CA LEU A 519 16.58 -24.49 2.34
C LEU A 519 16.73 -23.71 3.65
N ASP A 520 17.13 -22.43 3.58
CA ASP A 520 17.17 -21.54 4.76
C ASP A 520 15.79 -21.43 5.42
N ARG A 521 14.73 -21.22 4.64
CA ARG A 521 13.36 -21.15 5.17
C ARG A 521 12.90 -22.47 5.76
N HIS A 522 13.24 -23.58 5.11
CA HIS A 522 12.88 -24.91 5.58
C HIS A 522 13.59 -25.29 6.90
N CYS A 523 14.85 -24.88 7.07
CA CYS A 523 15.68 -25.26 8.22
C CYS A 523 15.75 -24.22 9.35
N SER A 524 15.46 -22.94 9.08
CA SER A 524 15.71 -21.85 10.06
C SER A 524 14.79 -21.86 11.28
N GLY A 525 13.67 -22.61 11.24
CA GLY A 525 12.67 -22.67 12.31
C GLY A 525 12.15 -21.29 12.72
N TRP A 526 12.21 -20.33 11.80
CA TRP A 526 12.08 -18.92 12.11
C TRP A 526 10.62 -18.53 12.46
N ALA A 527 9.67 -19.39 12.13
CA ALA A 527 8.27 -19.25 12.51
C ALA A 527 7.64 -20.52 13.12
N LEU A 528 8.40 -21.62 13.26
CA LEU A 528 7.95 -22.85 13.95
C LEU A 528 7.55 -22.61 15.40
N SER A 529 8.25 -21.71 16.11
CA SER A 529 7.93 -21.33 17.48
C SER A 529 6.94 -20.18 17.60
N TRP A 530 6.55 -19.55 16.48
CA TRP A 530 5.71 -18.36 16.44
C TRP A 530 4.69 -18.47 15.30
N THR A 531 3.60 -19.19 15.55
CA THR A 531 2.55 -19.47 14.53
C THR A 531 1.99 -18.21 13.86
N LYS A 532 2.03 -17.06 14.55
CA LYS A 532 1.65 -15.75 13.99
C LYS A 532 2.54 -15.30 12.82
N LEU A 533 3.81 -15.69 12.79
CA LEU A 533 4.74 -15.33 11.72
C LEU A 533 4.39 -16.02 10.39
N TRP A 534 3.60 -17.09 10.40
CA TRP A 534 3.05 -17.69 9.18
C TRP A 534 1.77 -17.01 8.69
N SER A 535 1.21 -16.08 9.48
CA SER A 535 0.06 -15.28 9.06
C SER A 535 0.47 -14.36 7.91
N LYS A 536 -0.38 -14.24 6.89
CA LYS A 536 -0.27 -13.15 5.91
C LYS A 536 -0.78 -11.81 6.47
N VAL A 537 -1.42 -11.84 7.64
CA VAL A 537 -2.16 -10.71 8.22
C VAL A 537 -1.29 -9.97 9.23
N PRO A 538 -0.99 -8.68 9.00
CA PRO A 538 -0.28 -7.85 9.96
C PRO A 538 -1.03 -7.69 11.29
N THR A 539 -0.27 -7.63 12.39
CA THR A 539 -0.78 -7.28 13.70
C THR A 539 -1.13 -5.79 13.75
N LYS A 540 -2.20 -5.44 14.48
CA LYS A 540 -2.51 -4.06 14.85
C LYS A 540 -2.03 -3.72 16.27
N ARG A 541 -1.34 -4.65 16.95
CA ARG A 541 -0.72 -4.42 18.27
C ARG A 541 0.68 -3.83 18.08
N LEU A 542 0.73 -2.55 17.74
CA LEU A 542 1.97 -1.83 17.39
C LEU A 542 2.80 -1.41 18.60
N VAL A 543 2.20 -1.37 19.80
CA VAL A 543 2.91 -1.11 21.04
C VAL A 543 3.37 -2.42 21.67
N ARG A 544 4.69 -2.59 21.78
CA ARG A 544 5.36 -3.78 22.30
C ARG A 544 6.15 -3.44 23.56
N GLY A 545 6.09 -4.28 24.59
CA GLY A 545 6.98 -4.18 25.74
C GLY A 545 8.12 -5.18 25.61
N VAL A 546 9.35 -4.77 25.89
CA VAL A 546 10.52 -5.66 25.83
C VAL A 546 11.40 -5.55 27.07
N THR A 547 12.00 -6.69 27.42
CA THR A 547 13.08 -6.85 28.40
C THR A 547 14.25 -7.58 27.73
N ASN A 548 15.29 -7.97 28.46
CA ASN A 548 16.34 -8.85 27.91
C ASN A 548 15.91 -10.32 27.75
N ASP A 549 14.84 -10.75 28.43
CA ASP A 549 14.40 -12.15 28.45
C ASP A 549 13.09 -12.39 27.70
N VAL A 550 12.16 -11.46 27.81
CA VAL A 550 10.80 -11.58 27.26
C VAL A 550 10.34 -10.28 26.62
N GLY A 551 9.43 -10.41 25.67
CA GLY A 551 8.75 -9.30 25.02
C GLY A 551 7.39 -9.73 24.47
N GLY A 552 6.64 -8.77 23.95
CA GLY A 552 5.33 -9.03 23.38
C GLY A 552 4.45 -7.79 23.32
N PRO A 553 3.22 -7.94 22.81
CA PRO A 553 2.26 -6.85 22.82
C PRO A 553 1.93 -6.46 24.25
N LYS A 554 1.77 -5.16 24.53
CA LYS A 554 1.20 -4.76 25.81
C LYS A 554 -0.20 -5.37 25.98
N PRO A 555 -0.55 -5.86 27.18
CA PRO A 555 -1.93 -6.24 27.48
C PRO A 555 -2.81 -5.03 27.21
N CYS A 556 -3.80 -5.19 26.36
CA CYS A 556 -4.76 -4.12 26.15
C CYS A 556 -5.67 -4.12 27.38
N GLU A 557 -5.82 -3.02 28.13
CA GLU A 557 -6.85 -2.94 29.19
C GLU A 557 -8.27 -3.20 28.60
N LEU A 558 -8.40 -3.02 27.28
CA LEU A 558 -9.55 -3.34 26.44
C LEU A 558 -9.71 -4.83 26.06
N GLU A 559 -8.77 -5.74 26.37
CA GLU A 559 -8.93 -7.17 26.06
C GLU A 559 -10.06 -7.83 26.86
N ASN A 560 -10.49 -7.24 27.99
CA ASN A 560 -11.69 -7.67 28.71
C ASN A 560 -13.00 -7.09 28.13
N ALA A 561 -12.94 -6.13 27.21
CA ALA A 561 -14.12 -5.43 26.68
C ALA A 561 -14.27 -5.49 25.14
N LEU A 562 -13.23 -5.83 24.38
CA LEU A 562 -13.19 -5.61 22.92
C LEU A 562 -12.83 -6.81 22.06
N HIS A 563 -13.47 -7.95 22.31
CA HIS A 563 -13.74 -8.85 21.18
C HIS A 563 -14.76 -8.25 20.18
N THR A 564 -15.34 -7.07 20.47
CA THR A 564 -16.41 -6.44 19.69
C THR A 564 -16.10 -5.07 19.07
N PHE A 565 -14.95 -4.43 19.30
CA PHE A 565 -14.67 -3.11 18.72
C PHE A 565 -13.25 -3.02 18.17
N ARG A 566 -13.10 -3.33 16.89
CA ARG A 566 -11.83 -3.19 16.18
C ARG A 566 -11.61 -1.74 15.73
N CYS A 567 -10.45 -1.23 16.16
CA CYS A 567 -9.65 -0.17 15.54
C CYS A 567 -10.04 1.29 15.85
N GLY A 568 -9.55 1.78 16.99
CA GLY A 568 -9.38 3.22 17.26
C GLY A 568 -8.07 3.74 16.66
N GLY A 569 -8.16 4.90 16.02
CA GLY A 569 -7.09 5.80 15.62
C GLY A 569 -7.75 7.16 15.39
N SER A 570 -7.76 8.01 16.42
CA SER A 570 -8.76 9.08 16.59
C SER A 570 -8.32 10.50 16.21
N ASP A 571 -7.09 10.78 15.79
CA ASP A 571 -6.65 12.20 15.79
C ASP A 571 -6.54 12.87 14.41
N MET A 572 -6.94 12.21 13.32
CA MET A 572 -6.82 12.74 11.94
C MET A 572 -8.12 12.69 11.12
N ALA A 573 -9.25 12.28 11.73
CA ALA A 573 -10.47 12.05 10.97
C ALA A 573 -11.04 13.35 10.38
N PHE A 574 -11.11 14.48 11.11
CA PHE A 574 -11.56 15.77 10.54
C PHE A 574 -11.08 17.01 11.33
N GLY A 575 -9.83 17.44 11.11
CA GLY A 575 -9.36 18.82 11.42
C GLY A 575 -8.75 19.07 12.80
N GLY A 576 -7.47 19.50 12.82
CA GLY A 576 -6.77 19.90 14.05
C GLY A 576 -5.58 20.83 13.79
N ARG A 577 -5.84 22.12 13.55
CA ARG A 577 -4.92 23.21 13.91
C ARG A 577 -5.73 24.44 14.33
N SER A 578 -5.83 24.65 15.64
CA SER A 578 -5.72 26.01 16.17
C SER A 578 -4.94 25.97 17.48
N ALA A 579 -3.95 26.84 17.50
CA ALA A 579 -3.07 27.09 18.61
C ALA A 579 -3.82 27.64 19.82
N VAL A 580 -3.21 27.42 20.97
CA VAL A 580 -3.30 28.21 22.21
C VAL A 580 -3.64 29.68 21.93
N LEU A 581 -4.65 30.20 22.65
CA LEU A 581 -4.77 31.52 23.30
C LEU A 581 -6.10 31.43 24.08
N GLY A 582 -6.11 31.21 25.39
CA GLY A 582 -5.75 32.22 26.39
C GLY A 582 -7.04 32.72 27.05
N ALA A 583 -7.36 32.17 28.21
CA ALA A 583 -8.41 32.68 29.09
C ALA A 583 -8.06 34.11 29.56
N GLY A 584 -9.05 35.00 29.64
CA GLY A 584 -8.90 36.26 30.36
C GLY A 584 -9.86 37.36 29.94
N GLN A 585 -10.95 37.48 30.73
CA GLN A 585 -11.89 38.62 30.88
C GLN A 585 -12.94 38.85 29.80
#